data_AF-A0AAE4JW18-F1
#
_entry.id   AF-A0AAE4JW18-F1
#
_cell.length_a   1.000
_cell.length_b   1.000
_cell.length_c   1.000
_cell.angle_alpha   90.00
_cell.angle_beta   90.00
_cell.angle_gamma   90.00
#
_symmetry.space_group_name_H-M   'P 1'
#
loop_
_entity.id
_entity.type
_entity.pdbx_description
1 polymer ?
#
loop_
_entity_poly.entity_id
_entity_poly.type
_entity_poly.pdbx_seq_one_letter_code
_entity_poly.pdbx_strand_id
1 'polypeptide(L)'
;MEALKLKGWVDVDGQLHLRDAIALPVGEVELVVWPISPSIPPGSSTKKRVKSSVKALEGWFEQTEPAPEDFDVDEARWEALKEKYDL
;
A
#
# COMPACT_ATOMS: atom_id res chain seq x y z
N MET A 1 -5.12 -30.66 4.34
CA MET A 1 -3.81 -30.12 3.94
C MET A 1 -3.43 -29.09 4.98
N GLU A 2 -2.33 -29.32 5.70
CA GLU A 2 -1.78 -28.33 6.62
C GLU A 2 -0.75 -27.49 5.86
N ALA A 3 -0.90 -26.17 5.90
CA ALA A 3 0.00 -25.24 5.22
C ALA A 3 0.78 -24.43 6.25
N LEU A 4 2.11 -24.48 6.15
CA LEU A 4 3.02 -23.72 7.01
C LEU A 4 3.33 -22.38 6.37
N LYS A 5 2.92 -21.28 7.02
CA LYS A 5 3.25 -19.93 6.57
C LYS A 5 4.64 -19.55 7.06
N LEU A 6 5.62 -19.61 6.17
CA LEU A 6 7.00 -19.23 6.44
C LEU A 6 7.34 -17.90 5.76
N LYS A 7 8.24 -17.12 6.40
CA LYS A 7 8.78 -15.91 5.81
C LYS A 7 10.15 -16.23 5.21
N GLY A 8 10.32 -15.86 3.94
CA GLY A 8 11.56 -15.98 3.22
C GLY A 8 11.72 -14.83 2.23
N TRP A 9 12.87 -14.74 1.59
CA TRP A 9 13.12 -13.83 0.49
C TRP A 9 13.70 -14.61 -0.69
N VAL A 10 13.54 -14.05 -1.89
CA VAL A 10 14.17 -14.58 -3.10
C VAL A 10 15.33 -13.66 -3.43
N ASP A 11 16.52 -14.23 -3.67
CA ASP A 11 17.69 -13.45 -4.06
C ASP A 11 17.65 -13.04 -5.54
N VAL A 12 18.66 -12.30 -5.99
CA VAL A 12 18.76 -11.80 -7.37
C VAL A 12 18.94 -12.94 -8.38
N ASP A 13 19.47 -14.06 -7.93
CA ASP A 13 19.68 -15.27 -8.73
C ASP A 13 18.45 -16.19 -8.75
N GLY A 14 17.36 -15.81 -8.06
CA GLY A 14 16.09 -16.53 -8.03
C GLY A 14 16.01 -17.67 -7.01
N GLN A 15 16.93 -17.74 -6.04
CA GLN A 15 16.93 -18.76 -4.99
C GLN A 15 16.10 -18.32 -3.77
N LEU A 16 15.29 -19.22 -3.24
CA LEU A 16 14.47 -18.99 -2.05
C LEU A 16 15.28 -19.25 -0.78
N HIS A 17 15.39 -18.22 0.06
CA HIS A 17 16.02 -18.30 1.38
C HIS A 17 14.96 -18.17 2.47
N LEU A 18 14.91 -19.14 3.38
CA LEU A 18 14.03 -19.10 4.54
C LEU A 18 14.72 -18.37 5.69
N ARG A 19 13.97 -17.53 6.41
CA ARG A 19 14.50 -16.84 7.59
C ARG A 19 14.73 -17.79 8.75
N ASP A 20 13.88 -18.80 8.90
CA ASP A 20 13.87 -19.73 10.02
C ASP A 20 14.11 -21.16 9.53
N ALA A 21 14.86 -21.94 10.32
CA ALA A 21 15.03 -23.36 10.07
C ALA A 21 13.73 -24.10 10.41
N ILE A 22 13.25 -24.93 9.48
CA ILE A 22 12.07 -25.76 9.67
C ILE A 22 12.44 -27.25 9.70
N ALA A 23 11.94 -27.98 10.68
CA ALA A 23 12.05 -29.42 10.75
C ALA A 23 10.88 -30.05 10.00
N LEU A 24 11.12 -30.51 8.77
CA LEU A 24 10.15 -31.24 7.96
C LEU A 24 10.43 -32.75 8.04
N PRO A 25 9.40 -33.60 7.99
CA PRO A 25 9.59 -35.04 7.89
C PRO A 25 10.30 -35.39 6.57
N VAL A 26 11.07 -36.49 6.57
CA VAL A 26 11.79 -36.95 5.38
C VAL A 26 10.77 -37.40 4.33
N GLY A 27 10.74 -36.72 3.18
CA GLY A 27 9.78 -36.98 2.11
C GLY A 27 9.75 -35.87 1.08
N GLU A 28 8.97 -36.06 0.02
CA GLU A 28 8.71 -35.04 -1.00
C GLU A 28 7.71 -33.99 -0.46
N VAL A 29 7.95 -32.72 -0.73
CA VAL A 29 7.14 -31.60 -0.25
C VAL A 29 6.80 -30.64 -1.38
N GLU A 30 5.56 -30.16 -1.39
CA GLU A 30 5.11 -29.11 -2.29
C GLU A 30 5.33 -27.74 -1.65
N LEU A 31 5.96 -26.81 -2.38
CA LEU A 31 6.17 -25.43 -1.95
C LEU A 31 5.21 -24.48 -2.68
N VAL A 32 4.36 -23.79 -1.92
CA VAL A 32 3.50 -22.72 -2.45
C VAL A 32 4.14 -21.37 -2.13
N VAL A 33 4.66 -20.71 -3.17
CA VAL A 33 5.27 -19.37 -3.03
C VAL A 33 4.18 -18.32 -3.27
N TRP A 34 3.91 -17.52 -2.24
CA TRP A 34 3.00 -16.38 -2.36
C TRP A 34 3.81 -15.08 -2.40
N PRO A 35 3.74 -14.27 -3.47
CA PRO A 35 4.45 -13.00 -3.53
C PRO A 35 3.88 -12.07 -2.45
N ILE A 36 4.76 -11.62 -1.55
CA ILE A 36 4.43 -10.57 -0.60
C ILE A 36 4.62 -9.26 -1.35
N SER A 37 3.53 -8.53 -1.60
CA SER A 37 3.65 -7.15 -2.09
C SER A 37 4.55 -6.39 -1.12
N PRO A 38 5.61 -5.70 -1.59
CA PRO A 38 6.37 -4.84 -0.71
C PRO A 38 5.36 -3.87 -0.10
N SER A 39 5.11 -4.00 1.21
CA SER A 39 4.52 -2.92 1.97
C SER A 39 5.60 -1.86 1.98
N ILE A 40 5.54 -1.00 0.96
CA ILE A 40 6.25 0.27 0.97
C ILE A 40 5.81 0.89 2.30
N PRO A 41 6.73 1.12 3.27
CA PRO A 41 6.36 1.90 4.43
C PRO A 41 5.76 3.21 3.90
N PRO A 42 4.60 3.70 4.41
CA PRO A 42 4.08 5.01 4.03
C PRO A 42 5.14 6.03 4.42
N GLY A 43 5.93 6.43 3.44
CA GLY A 43 7.33 6.77 3.66
C GLY A 43 7.81 7.62 2.52
N SER A 44 7.24 8.83 2.48
CA SER A 44 7.54 9.93 1.57
C SER A 44 6.98 9.76 0.16
N SER A 45 5.64 9.80 0.02
CA SER A 45 5.15 10.68 -1.04
C SER A 45 5.64 12.07 -0.71
N THR A 46 6.62 12.54 -1.47
CA THR A 46 6.79 13.98 -1.63
C THR A 46 5.41 14.51 -2.04
N LYS A 47 4.73 15.22 -1.13
CA LYS A 47 3.50 15.98 -1.38
C LYS A 47 3.72 16.81 -2.65
N LYS A 48 3.42 16.27 -3.83
CA LYS A 48 3.69 16.96 -5.09
C LYS A 48 2.64 18.05 -5.20
N ARG A 49 3.04 19.28 -4.92
CA ARG A 49 2.25 20.47 -5.25
C ARG A 49 1.96 20.44 -6.74
N VAL A 50 0.69 20.25 -7.09
CA VAL A 50 0.24 20.25 -8.48
C VAL A 50 0.17 21.69 -8.93
N LYS A 51 0.92 22.06 -9.98
CA LYS A 51 0.80 23.37 -10.60
C LYS A 51 -0.48 23.40 -11.44
N SER A 52 -1.33 24.40 -11.20
CA SER A 52 -2.50 24.63 -12.04
C SER A 52 -2.07 25.14 -13.41
N SER A 53 -2.68 24.63 -14.48
CA SER A 53 -2.55 25.18 -15.83
C SER A 53 -3.37 26.45 -16.03
N VAL A 54 -4.32 26.72 -15.12
CA VAL A 54 -5.21 27.88 -15.14
C VAL A 54 -4.63 28.96 -14.21
N LYS A 55 -4.16 30.07 -14.78
CA LYS A 55 -3.54 31.19 -14.04
C LYS A 55 -4.39 31.71 -12.88
N ALA A 56 -5.71 31.78 -13.05
CA ALA A 56 -6.62 32.24 -11.99
C ALA A 56 -6.65 31.32 -10.76
N LEU A 57 -6.30 30.05 -10.92
CA LEU A 57 -6.30 29.04 -9.86
C LEU A 57 -4.90 28.76 -9.31
N GLU A 58 -3.84 29.34 -9.89
CA GLU A 58 -2.45 29.11 -9.49
C GLU A 58 -2.22 29.43 -8.00
N GLY A 59 -2.65 30.61 -7.55
CA GLY A 59 -2.53 31.01 -6.14
C GLY A 59 -3.36 30.16 -5.18
N TRP A 60 -4.46 29.56 -5.65
CA TRP A 60 -5.26 28.65 -4.82
C TRP A 60 -4.55 27.30 -4.63
N PHE A 61 -3.99 26.73 -5.69
CA PHE A 61 -3.20 25.49 -5.62
C PHE A 61 -1.87 25.65 -4.86
N GLU A 62 -1.31 26.86 -4.80
CA GLU A 62 -0.14 27.14 -3.97
C GLU A 62 -0.48 27.17 -2.47
N GLN A 63 -1.70 27.60 -2.10
CA GLN A 63 -2.11 27.72 -0.70
C GLN A 63 -2.75 26.45 -0.13
N THR A 64 -3.25 25.55 -0.98
CA THR A 64 -3.90 24.31 -0.53
C THR A 64 -2.89 23.19 -0.27
N GLU A 65 -3.12 22.43 0.80
CA GLU A 65 -2.38 21.19 1.03
C GLU A 65 -3.02 20.04 0.24
N PRO A 66 -2.20 19.14 -0.34
CA PRO A 66 -2.72 17.93 -0.97
C PRO A 66 -3.38 17.02 0.09
N ALA A 67 -4.39 16.28 -0.35
CA ALA A 67 -5.08 15.31 0.50
C ALA A 67 -4.09 14.26 1.07
N PRO A 68 -4.33 13.77 2.30
CA PRO A 68 -3.52 12.71 2.89
C PRO A 68 -3.63 11.42 2.08
N GLU A 69 -2.61 10.55 2.17
CA GLU A 69 -2.59 9.28 1.41
C GLU A 69 -3.72 8.33 1.81
N ASP A 70 -4.10 8.35 3.09
CA ASP A 70 -5.18 7.53 3.64
C ASP A 70 -6.56 8.21 3.50
N PHE A 71 -6.70 9.19 2.59
CA PHE A 71 -7.98 9.88 2.37
C PHE A 71 -9.01 8.95 1.73
N ASP A 72 -10.03 8.56 2.50
CA ASP A 72 -11.19 7.82 2.00
C ASP A 72 -12.16 8.76 1.28
N VAL A 73 -12.17 8.66 -0.05
CA VAL A 73 -13.01 9.49 -0.93
C VAL A 73 -14.50 9.20 -0.71
N ASP A 74 -14.85 7.95 -0.43
CA ASP A 74 -16.25 7.54 -0.29
C ASP A 74 -16.81 8.01 1.05
N GLU A 75 -16.04 7.89 2.14
CA GLU A 75 -16.42 8.41 3.45
C GLU A 75 -16.56 9.95 3.43
N ALA A 76 -15.59 10.67 2.87
CA ALA A 76 -15.64 12.13 2.78
C ALA A 76 -16.84 12.62 1.95
N ARG A 77 -17.16 11.92 0.87
CA ARG A 77 -18.34 12.23 0.05
C ARG A 77 -19.63 11.97 0.83
N TRP A 78 -19.67 10.90 1.62
CA TRP A 78 -20.83 10.57 2.46
C TRP A 78 -21.05 11.60 3.57
N GLU A 79 -20.00 12.02 4.27
CA GLU A 79 -20.06 13.09 5.27
C GLU A 79 -20.55 14.42 4.68
N ALA A 80 -20.05 14.80 3.49
CA ALA A 80 -20.51 16.02 2.80
C ALA A 80 -22.00 15.93 2.40
N LEU A 81 -22.49 14.74 2.06
CA LEU A 81 -23.91 14.53 1.78
C LEU A 81 -24.74 14.59 3.06
N LYS A 82 -24.26 14.05 4.18
CA LYS A 82 -24.96 14.20 5.47
C LYS A 82 -25.09 15.67 5.86
N GLU A 83 -24.00 16.42 5.81
CA GLU A 83 -24.02 17.86 6.16
C GLU A 83 -24.98 18.64 5.25
N LYS A 84 -25.01 18.31 3.95
CA LYS A 84 -25.87 19.00 2.99
C LYS A 84 -27.36 18.65 3.12
N TYR A 85 -27.66 17.41 3.44
CA TYR A 85 -29.03 16.87 3.46
C TYR A 85 -29.58 16.64 4.87
N ASP A 86 -28.81 16.98 5.91
CA ASP A 86 -29.14 16.83 7.35
C ASP A 86 -29.60 15.39 7.67
N LEU A 87 -28.86 14.40 7.14
CA LEU A 87 -29.14 12.95 7.23
C LEU A 87 -28.68 12.34 8.56
#